data_AF-A0A1Q7FUE7-F1
#
_entry.id   AF-A0A1Q7FUE7-F1
#
_cell.length_a   1.000
_cell.length_b   1.000
_cell.length_c   1.000
_cell.angle_alpha   90.00
_cell.angle_beta   90.00
_cell.angle_gamma   90.00
#
_symmetry.space_group_name_H-M   'P 1'
#
loop_
_entity.id
_entity.type
_entity.pdbx_description
1 polymer ?
#
loop_
_entity_poly.entity_id
_entity_poly.type
_entity_poly.pdbx_seq_one_letter_code
_entity_poly.pdbx_strand_id
1 'polypeptide(L)'
;MTQSLTERLQQTRLTIVDVDVAKGRLRVRGAADACTELSCSEQTVVLSDEGKSGLEALNPGDIVKIEPAGDRPDKIVVVRRAWEEIASPEI
;
A
#
# COMPACT_ATOMS: atom_id res chain seq x y z
N MET A 1 -12.09 11.61 22.89
CA MET A 1 -10.69 11.23 22.57
C MET A 1 -10.43 11.62 21.13
N THR A 2 -9.71 12.72 20.91
CA THR A 2 -9.47 13.27 19.58
C THR A 2 -8.22 12.60 19.03
N GLN A 3 -8.38 11.60 18.16
CA GLN A 3 -7.23 10.96 17.51
C GLN A 3 -6.47 12.01 16.71
N SER A 4 -5.20 12.24 17.04
CA SER A 4 -4.37 13.23 16.36
C SER A 4 -4.30 12.90 14.87
N LEU A 5 -4.34 13.93 14.02
CA LEU A 5 -4.27 13.79 12.56
C LEU A 5 -3.03 12.95 12.14
N THR A 6 -1.93 13.10 12.88
CA THR A 6 -0.68 12.36 12.72
C THR A 6 -0.80 10.87 13.07
N GLU A 7 -1.55 10.51 14.12
CA GLU A 7 -1.80 9.11 14.49
C GLU A 7 -2.68 8.42 13.44
N ARG A 8 -3.69 9.13 12.92
CA ARG A 8 -4.51 8.62 11.80
C ARG A 8 -3.69 8.44 10.51
N LEU A 9 -2.73 9.33 10.25
CA LEU A 9 -1.85 9.25 9.08
C LEU A 9 -0.79 8.14 9.20
N GLN A 10 -0.31 7.84 10.41
CA GLN A 10 0.62 6.73 10.66
C GLN A 10 -0.08 5.37 10.65
N GLN A 11 -1.33 5.28 11.10
CA GLN A 11 -2.06 4.01 11.16
C GLN A 11 -2.48 3.43 9.79
N THR A 12 -2.31 4.16 8.69
CA THR A 12 -2.73 3.67 7.35
C THR A 12 -1.57 3.24 6.46
N ARG A 13 -0.32 3.30 6.94
CA ARG A 13 0.83 2.80 6.16
C ARG A 13 0.96 1.30 6.34
N LEU A 14 0.92 0.61 5.21
CA LEU A 14 0.90 -0.83 5.11
C LEU A 14 2.08 -1.24 4.22
N THR A 15 2.93 -2.12 4.72
CA THR A 15 4.03 -2.67 3.92
C THR A 15 3.53 -3.88 3.16
N ILE A 16 3.69 -3.90 1.84
CA ILE A 16 3.39 -5.07 1.03
C ILE A 16 4.35 -6.18 1.41
N VAL A 17 3.80 -7.33 1.78
CA VAL A 17 4.58 -8.55 2.05
C VAL A 17 4.55 -9.46 0.84
N ASP A 18 3.40 -9.54 0.16
CA ASP A 18 3.19 -10.40 -1.00
C ASP A 18 2.06 -9.86 -1.88
N VAL A 19 2.15 -10.10 -3.18
CA VAL A 19 1.16 -9.66 -4.19
C VAL A 19 0.79 -10.87 -5.06
N ASP A 20 -0.43 -11.35 -4.96
CA ASP A 20 -1.00 -12.38 -5.83
C ASP A 20 -1.96 -11.72 -6.82
N VAL A 21 -1.40 -11.20 -7.92
CA VAL A 21 -2.15 -10.52 -8.99
C VAL A 21 -3.15 -11.47 -9.65
N ALA A 22 -2.80 -12.75 -9.78
CA ALA A 22 -3.67 -13.76 -10.41
C ALA A 22 -4.96 -14.01 -9.62
N LYS A 23 -4.92 -13.87 -8.29
CA LYS A 23 -6.09 -14.00 -7.41
C LYS A 23 -6.64 -12.67 -6.91
N GLY A 24 -6.03 -11.54 -7.29
CA GLY A 24 -6.35 -10.22 -6.74
C GLY A 24 -6.16 -10.16 -5.23
N ARG A 25 -5.16 -10.86 -4.67
CA ARG A 25 -4.91 -10.84 -3.22
C ARG A 25 -3.64 -10.07 -2.91
N LEU A 26 -3.70 -9.28 -1.85
CA LEU A 26 -2.59 -8.47 -1.38
C LEU A 26 -2.33 -8.78 0.08
N ARG A 27 -1.12 -9.22 0.41
CA ARG A 27 -0.73 -9.41 1.80
C ARG A 27 0.05 -8.20 2.26
N VAL A 28 -0.43 -7.58 3.33
CA VAL A 28 0.15 -6.36 3.89
C VAL A 28 0.48 -6.52 5.37
N ARG A 29 1.51 -5.82 5.83
CA ARG A 29 1.90 -5.76 7.24
C ARG A 29 1.66 -4.35 7.75
N GLY A 30 0.85 -4.25 8.81
CA GLY A 30 0.60 -2.99 9.50
C GLY A 30 1.63 -2.68 10.59
N ALA A 31 1.46 -1.52 11.23
CA ALA A 31 2.34 -1.05 12.31
C ALA A 31 2.38 -1.98 13.55
N ALA A 32 1.34 -2.80 13.75
CA ALA A 32 1.26 -3.78 14.84
C ALA A 32 1.97 -5.11 14.49
N ASP A 33 2.78 -5.14 13.43
CA ASP A 33 3.45 -6.34 12.91
C ASP A 33 2.51 -7.44 12.37
N ALA A 34 1.20 -7.24 12.49
CA ALA A 34 0.19 -8.14 11.99
C ALA A 34 0.17 -8.14 10.47
N CYS A 35 0.25 -9.35 9.90
CA CYS A 35 0.01 -9.59 8.48
C CYS A 35 -1.49 -9.73 8.24
N THR A 36 -2.03 -8.90 7.36
CA THR A 36 -3.41 -8.92 6.91
C THR A 36 -3.45 -9.29 5.43
N GLU A 37 -4.30 -10.24 5.07
CA GLU A 37 -4.62 -10.52 3.67
C GLU A 37 -5.82 -9.68 3.26
N LEU A 38 -5.67 -8.92 2.18
CA LEU A 38 -6.69 -8.09 1.58
C LEU A 38 -7.07 -8.68 0.24
N SER A 39 -8.37 -8.82 0.00
CA SER A 39 -8.90 -9.18 -1.31
C SER A 39 -9.15 -7.89 -2.08
N CYS A 40 -8.32 -7.64 -3.09
CA CYS A 40 -8.45 -6.54 -4.02
C CYS A 40 -9.31 -6.99 -5.20
N SER A 41 -10.33 -6.20 -5.53
CA SER A 41 -11.17 -6.46 -6.70
C SER A 41 -10.40 -6.14 -7.99
N GLU A 42 -10.86 -6.66 -9.14
CA GLU A 42 -10.30 -6.33 -10.47
C GLU A 42 -10.34 -4.82 -10.80
N GLN A 43 -11.09 -4.03 -10.01
CA GLN A 43 -11.23 -2.59 -10.13
C GLN A 43 -10.31 -1.80 -9.18
N THR A 44 -9.45 -2.47 -8.41
CA THR A 44 -8.50 -1.81 -7.50
C THR A 44 -7.49 -0.99 -8.30
N VAL A 45 -7.37 0.29 -7.96
CA VAL A 45 -6.46 1.23 -8.64
C VAL A 45 -5.28 1.53 -7.72
N VAL A 46 -4.08 1.29 -8.23
CA VAL A 46 -2.82 1.68 -7.59
C VAL A 46 -2.40 3.04 -8.12
N LEU A 47 -2.24 4.03 -7.24
CA LEU A 47 -1.64 5.33 -7.54
C LEU A 47 -0.20 5.35 -7.09
N SER A 48 0.71 5.64 -8.02
CA SER A 48 2.13 5.90 -7.75
C SER A 48 2.53 7.24 -8.38
N ASP A 49 3.77 7.67 -8.16
CA ASP A 49 4.31 8.88 -8.79
C ASP A 49 4.26 8.81 -10.34
N GLU A 50 4.48 7.62 -10.89
CA GLU A 50 4.39 7.33 -12.33
C GLU A 50 2.94 7.34 -12.88
N GLY A 51 1.93 7.39 -12.00
CA GLY A 51 0.52 7.48 -12.37
C GLY A 51 -0.36 6.34 -11.85
N LYS A 52 -1.47 6.08 -12.56
CA LYS A 52 -2.45 5.04 -12.24
C LYS A 52 -2.02 3.70 -12.85
N SER A 53 -1.97 2.65 -12.04
CA SER A 53 -1.63 1.28 -12.44
C SER A 53 -2.53 0.27 -11.73
N GLY A 54 -2.47 -0.99 -12.14
CA GLY A 54 -3.08 -2.11 -11.42
C GLY A 54 -2.14 -2.68 -10.35
N LEU A 55 -2.56 -3.81 -9.76
CA LEU A 55 -1.79 -4.50 -8.72
C LEU A 55 -0.42 -4.99 -9.21
N GLU A 56 -0.24 -5.18 -10.51
CA GLU A 56 1.06 -5.61 -11.08
C GLU A 56 2.19 -4.60 -10.86
N ALA A 57 1.85 -3.35 -10.55
CA ALA A 57 2.83 -2.32 -10.27
C ALA A 57 3.31 -2.34 -8.81
N LEU A 58 2.73 -3.16 -7.93
CA LEU A 58 3.15 -3.27 -6.53
C LEU A 58 4.24 -4.31 -6.36
N ASN A 59 5.23 -4.01 -5.51
CA ASN A 59 6.28 -4.95 -5.16
C ASN A 59 6.29 -5.26 -3.66
N PRO A 60 6.69 -6.47 -3.25
CA PRO A 60 7.01 -6.76 -1.86
C PRO A 60 8.03 -5.76 -1.29
N GLY A 61 7.74 -5.24 -0.10
CA GLY A 61 8.50 -4.18 0.56
C GLY A 61 7.96 -2.76 0.31
N ASP A 62 7.11 -2.56 -0.70
CA ASP A 62 6.51 -1.23 -0.95
C ASP A 62 5.65 -0.81 0.24
N ILE A 63 5.68 0.47 0.59
CA ILE A 63 4.80 1.03 1.61
C ILE A 63 3.66 1.72 0.90
N VAL A 64 2.46 1.19 1.10
CA VAL A 64 1.22 1.71 0.53
C VAL A 64 0.30 2.24 1.61
N LYS A 65 -0.64 3.07 1.18
CA LYS A 65 -1.79 3.50 1.95
C LYS A 65 -3.03 3.03 1.22
N ILE A 66 -3.89 2.31 1.92
CA ILE A 66 -5.16 1.87 1.35
C ILE A 66 -6.22 2.85 1.79
N GLU A 67 -6.85 3.52 0.82
CA GLU A 67 -7.93 4.45 1.05
C GLU A 67 -9.23 3.89 0.47
N PRO A 68 -10.31 3.80 1.26
CA PRO A 68 -11.63 3.51 0.72
C PRO A 68 -12.06 4.70 -0.16
N ALA A 69 -12.15 4.49 -1.46
CA ALA A 69 -12.46 5.53 -2.43
C ALA A 69 -13.98 5.76 -2.53
N GLY A 70 -14.58 6.28 -1.46
CA GLY A 70 -16.00 6.63 -1.43
C GLY A 70 -16.90 5.44 -1.84
N ASP A 71 -17.58 5.58 -2.97
CA ASP A 71 -18.59 4.62 -3.49
C ASP A 71 -17.99 3.47 -4.32
N ARG A 72 -16.66 3.39 -4.49
CA ARG A 72 -15.99 2.40 -5.37
C ARG A 72 -14.80 1.70 -4.71
N PRO A 73 -14.46 0.46 -5.14
CA PRO A 73 -13.54 -0.41 -4.43
C PRO A 73 -12.10 0.10 -4.39
N ASP A 74 -11.40 -0.31 -3.34
CA ASP A 74 -10.14 0.16 -2.78
C ASP A 74 -9.14 0.85 -3.72
N LYS A 75 -8.74 2.06 -3.32
CA LYS A 75 -7.65 2.81 -3.93
C LYS A 75 -6.38 2.59 -3.11
N ILE A 76 -5.35 2.10 -3.75
CA ILE A 76 -4.04 1.87 -3.13
C ILE A 76 -3.13 3.00 -3.55
N VAL A 77 -2.59 3.77 -2.61
CA VAL A 77 -1.64 4.85 -2.88
C VAL A 77 -0.26 4.40 -2.42
N VAL A 78 0.67 4.28 -3.35
CA VAL A 78 2.07 3.99 -3.03
C VAL A 78 2.68 5.24 -2.41
N VAL A 79 3.15 5.10 -1.17
CA VAL A 79 3.76 6.18 -0.39
C VAL A 79 5.28 6.12 -0.48
N ARG A 80 5.85 4.91 -0.57
CA ARG A 80 7.28 4.69 -0.71
C ARG A 80 7.53 3.37 -1.43
N ARG A 81 8.48 3.35 -2.35
CA ARG A 81 8.90 2.10 -3.02
C ARG A 81 10.02 1.43 -2.22
N ALA A 82 10.04 0.10 -2.19
CA ALA A 82 11.10 -0.67 -1.53
C ALA A 82 12.48 -0.43 -2.17
N TRP A 83 12.50 -0.30 -3.50
CA TRP A 83 13.74 -0.20 -4.29
C TRP A 83 14.43 1.17 -4.17
N GLU A 84 13.72 2.20 -3.70
CA GLU A 84 14.32 3.52 -3.43
C GLU A 84 15.29 3.50 -2.23
N GLU A 85 15.28 2.46 -1.37
CA GLU A 85 16.23 2.34 -0.25
C GLU A 85 17.63 1.86 -0.68
N ILE A 86 17.84 1.47 -1.95
CA ILE A 86 19.18 1.07 -2.45
C ILE A 86 19.93 2.28 -3.07
N ALA A 87 19.24 3.40 -3.33
CA ALA A 87 19.80 4.55 -4.04
C ALA A 87 20.26 5.72 -3.15
N SER A 88 20.36 5.53 -1.83
CA SER A 88 21.06 6.47 -0.95
C SER A 88 22.27 5.80 -0.28
N PRO A 89 23.39 5.64 -0.99
CA PRO A 89 24.66 5.79 -0.30
C PRO A 89 24.71 7.25 0.14
N GLU A 90 24.59 7.51 1.44
CA GLU A 90 25.09 8.77 1.97
C GLU A 90 26.60 8.79 1.66
N ILE A 91 26.99 9.57 0.66
CA ILE A 91 28.39 9.85 0.31
C ILE A 91 28.80 11.17 0.97
#